data_AF-A0ABC8S7G9-F1
#
_entry.id   AF-A0ABC8S7G9-F1
#
_cell.length_a   1.000
_cell.length_b   1.000
_cell.length_c   1.000
_cell.angle_alpha   90.00
_cell.angle_beta   90.00
_cell.angle_gamma   90.00
#
_symmetry.space_group_name_H-M   'P 1'
#
loop_
_entity.id
_entity.type
_entity.pdbx_description
1 polymer ?
#
loop_
_entity_poly.entity_id
_entity_poly.type
_entity_poly.pdbx_seq_one_letter_code
_entity_poly.pdbx_strand_id
1 'polypeptide(L)'
;MVDSGEIALSTPLRRWKSFVETRPWLVVSEAGKSYVEEVGKHAIMRRTRVSARDLRILDPKLSYTATILGRQKAIVVNLESIRAIITANETLILNPMDPSVSPFVRDLELKLSSFDGSKAIAVEKCDKGVKGEASDGSLMNTSKMGSSKLLLPFEFRVLEICLTFVCDGLEFEVCVPNFM
;
A
#
# COMPACT_ATOMS: atom_id res chain seq x y z
N MET A 1 -50.28 -4.02 30.15
CA MET A 1 -49.05 -4.23 30.95
C MET A 1 -48.17 -5.18 30.16
N VAL A 2 -46.98 -4.69 29.80
CA VAL A 2 -45.75 -5.39 29.32
C VAL A 2 -45.91 -6.34 28.11
N ASP A 3 -45.47 -5.99 26.89
CA ASP A 3 -44.14 -5.63 26.34
C ASP A 3 -43.31 -6.85 25.88
N SER A 4 -42.52 -6.63 24.81
CA SER A 4 -41.48 -7.46 24.20
C SER A 4 -41.97 -8.57 23.25
N GLY A 5 -41.61 -8.66 21.97
CA GLY A 5 -40.61 -7.98 21.17
C GLY A 5 -40.03 -9.00 20.20
N GLU A 6 -40.16 -8.82 18.88
CA GLU A 6 -39.21 -9.46 17.95
C GLU A 6 -39.10 -8.64 16.65
N ILE A 7 -37.97 -7.96 16.58
CA ILE A 7 -37.42 -7.23 15.43
C ILE A 7 -36.97 -8.27 14.40
N ALA A 8 -37.78 -8.47 13.36
CA ALA A 8 -37.36 -9.21 12.18
C ALA A 8 -36.26 -8.42 11.46
N LEU A 9 -35.01 -8.78 11.75
CA LEU A 9 -33.82 -8.39 11.01
C LEU A 9 -34.02 -8.74 9.53
N SER A 10 -34.30 -7.72 8.73
CA SER A 10 -34.29 -7.79 7.27
C SER A 10 -32.89 -8.17 6.81
N THR A 11 -32.67 -9.46 6.59
CA THR A 11 -31.49 -9.96 5.89
C THR A 11 -31.79 -9.81 4.40
N PRO A 12 -31.04 -9.00 3.61
CA PRO A 12 -31.29 -8.96 2.18
C PRO A 12 -30.85 -10.28 1.57
N LEU A 13 -31.85 -10.95 1.00
CA LEU A 13 -31.78 -12.15 0.18
C LEU A 13 -30.56 -12.11 -0.74
N ARG A 14 -29.72 -13.14 -0.62
CA ARG A 14 -28.63 -13.47 -1.56
C ARG A 14 -29.21 -13.67 -2.94
N ARG A 15 -29.28 -12.58 -3.70
CA ARG A 15 -29.60 -12.58 -5.13
C ARG A 15 -28.43 -13.28 -5.83
N TRP A 16 -28.68 -14.47 -6.37
CA TRP A 16 -27.77 -15.18 -7.24
C TRP A 16 -27.51 -14.31 -8.48
N LYS A 17 -26.47 -13.46 -8.40
CA LYS A 17 -25.96 -12.70 -9.54
C LYS A 17 -24.97 -13.60 -10.27
N SER A 18 -25.01 -13.50 -11.60
CA SER A 18 -24.09 -14.12 -12.57
C SER A 18 -22.74 -14.52 -11.96
N PHE A 19 -22.30 -15.75 -12.23
CA PHE A 19 -21.01 -16.36 -11.85
C PHE A 19 -19.81 -15.63 -12.51
N VAL A 20 -19.71 -14.32 -12.29
CA VAL A 20 -18.52 -13.53 -12.51
C VAL A 20 -17.75 -13.70 -11.22
N GLU A 21 -16.62 -14.39 -11.28
CA GLU A 21 -15.70 -14.55 -10.15
C GLU A 21 -15.19 -13.16 -9.74
N THR A 22 -15.96 -12.49 -8.87
CA THR A 22 -15.61 -11.23 -8.25
C THR A 22 -14.72 -11.52 -7.05
N ARG A 23 -13.67 -10.72 -6.89
CA ARG A 23 -12.75 -10.83 -5.75
C ARG A 23 -12.77 -9.52 -4.97
N PRO A 24 -12.60 -9.55 -3.64
CA PRO A 24 -12.45 -8.33 -2.86
C PRO A 24 -11.11 -7.68 -3.17
N TRP A 25 -11.15 -6.40 -3.51
CA TRP A 25 -9.99 -5.54 -3.67
C TRP A 25 -10.08 -4.41 -2.66
N LEU A 26 -9.00 -4.12 -1.96
CA LEU A 26 -8.90 -2.91 -1.18
C LEU A 26 -8.30 -1.83 -2.05
N VAL A 27 -9.04 -0.75 -2.22
CA VAL A 27 -8.62 0.41 -3.00
C VAL A 27 -8.12 1.48 -2.04
N VAL A 28 -6.92 1.98 -2.28
CA VAL A 28 -6.35 3.10 -1.53
C VAL A 28 -6.13 4.28 -2.47
N SER A 29 -6.78 5.39 -2.18
CA SER A 29 -6.69 6.63 -2.96
C SER A 29 -5.41 7.41 -2.65
N GLU A 30 -5.06 8.37 -3.51
CA GLU A 30 -3.96 9.32 -3.24
C GLU A 30 -4.10 10.06 -1.90
N ALA A 31 -5.33 10.32 -1.46
CA ALA A 31 -5.60 10.97 -0.17
C ALA A 31 -5.42 10.05 1.05
N GLY A 32 -4.96 8.81 0.87
CA GLY A 32 -4.81 7.83 1.95
C GLY A 32 -6.13 7.27 2.47
N LYS A 33 -7.26 7.47 1.77
CA LYS A 33 -8.54 6.82 2.11
C LYS A 33 -8.58 5.44 1.50
N SER A 34 -8.93 4.43 2.28
CA SER A 34 -9.15 3.06 1.81
C SER A 34 -10.63 2.64 1.85
N TYR A 35 -11.02 1.76 0.93
CA TYR A 35 -12.32 1.09 0.92
C TYR A 35 -12.23 -0.26 0.21
N VAL A 36 -13.11 -1.19 0.57
CA VAL A 36 -13.18 -2.51 -0.08
C VAL A 36 -14.21 -2.50 -1.19
N GLU A 37 -13.83 -2.96 -2.37
CA GLU A 37 -14.68 -3.07 -3.56
C GLU A 37 -14.63 -4.50 -4.12
N GLU A 38 -15.79 -5.10 -4.41
CA GLU A 38 -15.86 -6.40 -5.07
C GLU A 38 -15.85 -6.24 -6.58
N VAL A 39 -14.69 -6.52 -7.20
CA VAL A 39 -14.49 -6.28 -8.63
C VAL A 39 -14.05 -7.57 -9.33
N GLY A 40 -14.68 -7.84 -10.47
CA GLY A 40 -14.34 -8.98 -11.33
C GLY A 40 -13.08 -8.75 -12.16
N LYS A 41 -12.42 -9.84 -12.55
CA LYS A 41 -11.18 -9.83 -13.34
C LYS A 41 -11.21 -8.87 -14.55
N HIS A 42 -12.27 -8.96 -15.36
CA HIS A 42 -12.41 -8.14 -16.57
C HIS A 42 -12.64 -6.65 -16.29
N ALA A 43 -13.23 -6.32 -15.14
CA ALA A 43 -13.40 -4.93 -14.73
C ALA A 43 -12.07 -4.32 -14.27
N ILE A 44 -11.29 -5.06 -13.47
CA ILE A 44 -9.92 -4.65 -13.09
C ILE A 44 -9.04 -4.46 -14.33
N MET A 45 -9.04 -5.40 -15.28
CA MET A 45 -8.24 -5.28 -16.51
C MET A 45 -8.56 -4.01 -17.30
N ARG A 46 -9.84 -3.64 -17.40
CA ARG A 46 -10.26 -2.41 -18.09
C ARG A 46 -9.88 -1.15 -17.32
N ARG A 47 -10.00 -1.17 -15.98
CA ARG A 47 -9.68 -0.06 -15.07
C ARG A 47 -8.19 0.26 -15.06
N THR A 48 -7.34 -0.76 -14.87
CA THR A 48 -5.89 -0.58 -14.66
C THR A 48 -5.05 -0.73 -15.94
N ARG A 49 -5.66 -1.13 -17.06
CA ARG A 49 -4.96 -1.42 -18.33
C ARG A 49 -3.93 -2.55 -18.23
N VAL A 50 -4.00 -3.40 -17.22
CA VAL A 50 -3.14 -4.58 -17.10
C VAL A 50 -3.67 -5.73 -17.95
N SER A 51 -2.77 -6.55 -18.48
CA SER A 51 -3.16 -7.70 -19.28
C SER A 51 -3.67 -8.85 -18.41
N ALA A 52 -4.41 -9.79 -19.01
CA ALA A 52 -4.84 -11.00 -18.30
C ALA A 52 -3.66 -11.84 -17.79
N ARG A 53 -2.49 -11.72 -18.43
CA ARG A 53 -1.25 -12.39 -18.03
C ARG A 53 -0.72 -11.79 -16.73
N ASP A 54 -0.66 -10.46 -16.64
CA ASP A 54 -0.16 -9.77 -15.44
C ASP A 54 -1.07 -10.00 -14.25
N LEU A 55 -2.38 -9.96 -14.48
CA LEU A 55 -3.35 -10.18 -13.42
C LEU A 55 -3.29 -11.61 -12.86
N ARG A 56 -2.85 -12.59 -13.65
CA ARG A 56 -2.64 -13.97 -13.18
C ARG A 56 -1.41 -14.11 -12.28
N ILE A 57 -0.43 -13.21 -12.38
CA ILE A 57 0.76 -13.22 -11.52
C ILE A 57 0.36 -12.92 -10.06
N LEU A 58 -0.71 -12.14 -9.87
CA LEU A 58 -1.30 -11.87 -8.58
C LEU A 58 -2.22 -12.99 -8.06
N ASP A 59 -2.52 -14.04 -8.84
CA ASP A 59 -3.39 -15.11 -8.37
C ASP A 59 -2.64 -15.95 -7.31
N PRO A 60 -3.12 -16.01 -6.05
CA PRO A 60 -2.42 -16.73 -4.98
C PRO A 60 -2.10 -18.18 -5.31
N LYS A 61 -2.86 -18.80 -6.22
CA LYS A 61 -2.66 -20.19 -6.68
C LYS A 61 -1.47 -20.36 -7.62
N LEU A 62 -0.96 -19.29 -8.21
CA LEU A 62 0.07 -19.29 -9.27
C LEU A 62 1.29 -18.42 -8.94
N SER A 63 1.25 -17.63 -7.86
CA SER A 63 2.34 -16.76 -7.43
C SER A 63 3.44 -17.54 -6.69
N TYR A 64 4.58 -17.83 -7.34
CA TYR A 64 5.75 -18.43 -6.68
C TYR A 64 7.01 -17.55 -6.74
N THR A 65 6.94 -16.34 -7.30
CA THR A 65 8.13 -15.49 -7.47
C THR A 65 7.82 -14.02 -7.23
N ALA A 66 8.68 -13.36 -6.44
CA ALA A 66 8.65 -11.92 -6.26
C ALA A 66 8.84 -11.22 -7.61
N THR A 67 7.89 -10.39 -8.03
CA THR A 67 7.91 -9.71 -9.32
C THR A 67 7.35 -8.30 -9.23
N ILE A 68 8.01 -7.37 -9.92
CA ILE A 68 7.56 -6.00 -10.12
C ILE A 68 7.53 -5.77 -11.62
N LEU A 69 6.34 -5.53 -12.17
CA LEU A 69 6.15 -5.32 -13.60
C LEU A 69 5.69 -3.90 -13.89
N GLY A 70 6.52 -3.16 -14.61
CA GLY A 70 6.13 -1.89 -15.21
C GLY A 70 5.20 -2.11 -16.40
N ARG A 71 4.00 -1.54 -16.33
CA ARG A 71 3.06 -1.43 -17.46
C ARG A 71 2.83 0.05 -17.77
N GLN A 72 2.18 0.30 -18.90
CA GLN A 72 2.01 1.67 -19.42
C GLN A 72 1.29 2.62 -18.44
N LYS A 73 0.31 2.11 -17.67
CA LYS A 73 -0.50 2.92 -16.72
C LYS A 73 -0.60 2.31 -15.32
N ALA A 74 0.21 1.30 -15.04
CA ALA A 74 0.16 0.60 -13.77
C ALA A 74 1.50 -0.08 -13.46
N ILE A 75 1.77 -0.29 -12.19
CA ILE A 75 2.86 -1.12 -11.69
C ILE A 75 2.21 -2.32 -10.99
N VAL A 76 2.48 -3.53 -11.47
CA VAL A 76 1.99 -4.75 -10.84
C VAL A 76 3.06 -5.26 -9.90
N VAL A 77 2.70 -5.44 -8.63
CA VAL A 77 3.59 -5.83 -7.55
C VAL A 77 3.10 -7.14 -6.96
N ASN A 78 3.92 -8.17 -7.04
CA ASN A 78 3.74 -9.44 -6.34
C ASN A 78 4.99 -9.67 -5.48
N LEU A 79 4.91 -9.30 -4.22
CA LEU A 79 5.94 -9.54 -3.21
C LEU A 79 5.35 -10.44 -2.13
N GLU A 80 6.19 -11.13 -1.37
CA GLU A 80 5.86 -12.12 -0.33
C GLU A 80 4.43 -12.04 0.24
N SER A 81 4.12 -10.96 0.97
CA SER A 81 2.82 -10.72 1.59
C SER A 81 1.94 -9.72 0.83
N ILE A 82 2.49 -9.01 -0.17
CA ILE A 82 1.81 -7.92 -0.87
C ILE A 82 1.56 -8.26 -2.34
N ARG A 83 0.28 -8.31 -2.70
CA ARG A 83 -0.19 -8.44 -4.08
C ARG A 83 -0.99 -7.19 -4.44
N ALA A 84 -0.43 -6.32 -5.29
CA ALA A 84 -1.04 -5.04 -5.58
C ALA A 84 -0.90 -4.62 -7.06
N ILE A 85 -1.82 -3.78 -7.50
CA ILE A 85 -1.74 -3.01 -8.74
C ILE A 85 -1.74 -1.54 -8.36
N ILE A 86 -0.63 -0.88 -8.61
CA ILE A 86 -0.46 0.55 -8.34
C ILE A 86 -0.77 1.29 -9.64
N THR A 87 -1.72 2.21 -9.61
CA THR A 87 -1.99 3.12 -10.72
C THR A 87 -1.54 4.53 -10.35
N ALA A 88 -1.69 5.50 -11.26
CA ALA A 88 -1.32 6.89 -10.98
C ALA A 88 -2.20 7.60 -9.93
N ASN A 89 -3.39 7.06 -9.63
CA ASN A 89 -4.38 7.76 -8.78
C ASN A 89 -4.80 6.93 -7.56
N GLU A 90 -4.64 5.61 -7.64
CA GLU A 90 -5.09 4.68 -6.63
C GLU A 90 -4.30 3.37 -6.68
N THR A 91 -4.31 2.65 -5.58
CA THR A 91 -3.66 1.34 -5.43
C THR A 91 -4.69 0.30 -5.09
N LEU A 92 -4.66 -0.81 -5.83
CA LEU A 92 -5.58 -1.93 -5.69
C LEU A 92 -4.82 -3.09 -5.06
N ILE A 93 -5.14 -3.42 -3.81
CA ILE A 93 -4.52 -4.50 -3.05
C ILE A 93 -5.45 -5.71 -3.07
N LEU A 94 -4.89 -6.88 -3.40
CA LEU A 94 -5.63 -8.13 -3.46
C LEU A 94 -5.67 -8.80 -2.09
N ASN A 95 -6.80 -9.44 -1.77
CA ASN A 95 -7.00 -10.20 -0.53
C ASN A 95 -6.82 -9.37 0.75
N PRO A 96 -7.63 -8.32 0.96
CA PRO A 96 -7.50 -7.46 2.14
C PRO A 96 -7.89 -8.12 3.47
N MET A 97 -8.42 -9.34 3.44
CA MET A 97 -8.77 -10.11 4.64
C MET A 97 -7.56 -10.84 5.24
N ASP A 98 -6.42 -10.83 4.55
CA ASP A 98 -5.19 -11.40 5.07
C ASP A 98 -4.61 -10.50 6.18
N PRO A 99 -4.39 -11.02 7.41
CA PRO A 99 -3.81 -10.24 8.49
C PRO A 99 -2.43 -9.69 8.15
N SER A 100 -1.69 -10.34 7.24
CA SER A 100 -0.34 -9.92 6.79
C SER A 100 -0.37 -8.59 6.04
N VAL A 101 -1.51 -8.25 5.43
CA VAL A 101 -1.69 -7.05 4.61
C VAL A 101 -2.16 -5.86 5.46
N SER A 102 -2.76 -6.10 6.63
CA SER A 102 -3.30 -5.04 7.48
C SER A 102 -2.25 -4.01 7.96
N PRO A 103 -1.04 -4.42 8.41
CA PRO A 103 0.02 -3.48 8.77
C PRO A 103 0.46 -2.61 7.59
N PHE A 104 0.61 -3.23 6.41
CA PHE A 104 0.95 -2.52 5.18
C PHE A 104 -0.08 -1.45 4.82
N VAL A 105 -1.38 -1.79 4.89
CA VAL A 105 -2.46 -0.83 4.60
C VAL A 105 -2.41 0.37 5.53
N ARG A 106 -2.22 0.14 6.83
CA ARG A 106 -2.09 1.22 7.81
C ARG A 106 -0.92 2.14 7.48
N ASP A 107 0.24 1.58 7.18
CA ASP A 107 1.43 2.36 6.82
C ASP A 107 1.21 3.15 5.53
N LEU A 108 0.52 2.55 4.56
CA LEU A 108 0.17 3.20 3.31
C LEU A 108 -0.76 4.41 3.55
N GLU A 109 -1.84 4.25 4.33
CA GLU A 109 -2.77 5.32 4.67
C GLU A 109 -2.07 6.47 5.41
N LEU A 110 -1.23 6.16 6.40
CA LEU A 110 -0.50 7.16 7.18
C LEU A 110 0.52 7.94 6.34
N LYS A 111 1.32 7.24 5.53
CA LYS A 111 2.36 7.86 4.70
C LYS A 111 1.78 8.65 3.53
N LEU A 112 0.61 8.26 3.00
CA LEU A 112 -0.11 9.03 1.98
C LEU A 112 -0.82 10.25 2.57
N SER A 113 -1.49 10.12 3.72
CA SER A 113 -2.21 11.23 4.37
C SER A 113 -1.28 12.33 4.86
N SER A 114 -0.05 11.99 5.24
CA SER A 114 0.97 12.94 5.69
C SER A 114 1.67 13.68 4.55
N PHE A 115 1.40 13.33 3.29
CA PHE A 115 2.03 13.92 2.12
C PHE A 115 1.22 15.06 1.49
N ASP A 116 0.23 15.62 2.20
CA ASP A 116 -0.47 16.80 1.72
C ASP A 116 0.55 17.88 1.32
N GLY A 117 0.44 18.40 0.10
CA GLY A 117 1.39 19.30 -0.56
C GLY A 117 1.57 20.67 0.13
N SER A 118 1.09 20.79 1.36
CA SER A 118 1.16 21.94 2.25
C SER A 118 2.56 22.20 2.83
N LYS A 119 3.59 21.38 2.53
CA LYS A 119 4.99 21.79 2.74
C LYS A 119 5.51 22.56 1.53
N ALA A 120 4.86 23.71 1.28
CA ALA A 120 5.40 24.78 0.47
C ALA A 120 6.79 25.15 1.00
N ILE A 121 7.66 25.43 0.06
CA ILE A 121 9.03 25.91 0.20
C ILE A 121 9.16 26.94 1.33
N ALA A 122 9.72 26.56 2.46
CA ALA A 122 10.42 27.48 3.35
C ALA A 122 11.88 27.50 2.89
N VAL A 123 12.18 28.37 1.92
CA VAL A 123 13.54 28.86 1.70
C VAL A 123 13.87 29.70 2.92
N GLU A 124 14.50 29.08 3.92
CA GLU A 124 15.24 29.84 4.92
C GLU A 124 16.58 30.24 4.30
N LYS A 125 16.57 31.42 3.68
CA LYS A 125 17.78 32.20 3.45
C LYS A 125 18.05 32.98 4.73
N CYS A 126 18.96 32.50 5.57
CA CYS A 126 19.64 33.34 6.55
C CYS A 126 21.15 33.18 6.38
N ASP A 127 21.69 34.14 5.66
CA ASP A 127 23.10 34.50 5.65
C ASP A 127 23.49 35.05 7.04
N LYS A 128 24.49 34.44 7.69
CA LYS A 128 25.48 35.09 8.58
C LYS A 128 26.49 34.06 9.09
N GLY A 129 27.77 34.34 8.88
CA GLY A 129 28.87 33.42 9.14
C GLY A 129 29.53 33.48 10.53
N VAL A 130 30.70 32.82 10.54
CA VAL A 130 31.86 32.84 11.46
C VAL A 130 32.02 31.65 12.44
N LYS A 131 33.05 30.84 12.11
CA LYS A 131 34.08 30.07 12.87
C LYS A 131 33.79 29.39 14.22
N GLY A 132 34.28 28.14 14.35
CA GLY A 132 34.62 27.49 15.63
C GLY A 132 34.85 25.97 15.48
N GLU A 133 35.78 25.40 16.25
CA GLU A 133 36.55 24.17 16.00
C GLU A 133 35.98 22.85 16.61
N ALA A 134 36.63 21.73 16.22
CA ALA A 134 36.49 20.31 16.54
C ALA A 134 35.89 19.85 17.90
N SER A 135 35.10 18.77 17.88
CA SER A 135 35.42 17.49 18.56
C SER A 135 34.35 16.39 18.36
N ASP A 136 34.89 15.17 18.43
CA ASP A 136 34.38 13.80 18.31
C ASP A 136 33.12 13.44 19.12
N GLY A 137 32.34 12.45 18.64
CA GLY A 137 31.20 11.88 19.39
C GLY A 137 30.10 11.26 18.54
N SER A 138 30.27 9.98 18.20
CA SER A 138 29.30 9.01 17.67
C SER A 138 27.80 9.32 17.86
N LEU A 139 27.07 9.44 16.74
CA LEU A 139 25.65 9.16 16.67
C LEU A 139 25.40 8.49 15.31
N MET A 140 25.26 7.16 15.27
CA MET A 140 24.56 6.49 14.16
C MET A 140 23.09 6.89 14.26
N ASN A 141 22.79 8.08 13.75
CA ASN A 141 21.48 8.38 13.22
C ASN A 141 21.30 7.46 12.01
N THR A 142 20.51 6.40 12.19
CA THR A 142 19.85 5.73 11.08
C THR A 142 19.38 6.83 10.15
N SER A 143 19.89 6.78 8.93
CA SER A 143 19.80 7.84 7.95
C SER A 143 18.33 8.19 7.77
N LYS A 144 17.90 9.19 8.53
CA LYS A 144 16.76 10.03 8.27
C LYS A 144 17.17 10.71 6.98
N MET A 145 16.93 10.01 5.88
CA MET A 145 17.15 10.46 4.52
C MET A 145 16.13 11.55 4.30
N GLY A 146 16.38 12.70 4.92
CA GLY A 146 15.91 14.00 4.52
C GLY A 146 16.60 14.35 3.22
N SER A 147 16.40 13.52 2.20
CA SER A 147 16.35 14.02 0.84
C SER A 147 14.94 14.55 0.73
N SER A 148 14.79 15.82 0.33
CA SER A 148 13.54 16.34 -0.18
C SER A 148 12.81 15.20 -0.90
N LYS A 149 11.64 14.79 -0.40
CA LYS A 149 10.70 13.99 -1.18
C LYS A 149 10.33 14.90 -2.36
N LEU A 150 11.23 14.98 -3.35
CA LEU A 150 10.96 15.45 -4.69
C LEU A 150 9.63 14.79 -5.01
N LEU A 151 8.61 15.59 -5.26
CA LEU A 151 7.21 15.18 -5.41
C LEU A 151 7.12 13.97 -6.34
N LEU A 152 7.32 12.77 -5.78
CA LEU A 152 7.31 11.55 -6.54
C LEU A 152 5.85 11.40 -6.99
N PRO A 153 5.62 11.06 -8.26
CA PRO A 153 4.30 10.62 -8.69
C PRO A 153 3.76 9.57 -7.73
N PHE A 154 2.44 9.59 -7.49
CA PHE A 154 1.78 8.77 -6.50
C PHE A 154 2.20 7.30 -6.57
N GLU A 155 2.32 6.75 -7.79
CA GLU A 155 2.69 5.36 -8.02
C GLU A 155 4.08 5.00 -7.46
N PHE A 156 5.04 5.93 -7.51
CA PHE A 156 6.37 5.70 -6.97
C PHE A 156 6.42 5.87 -5.46
N ARG A 157 5.59 6.75 -4.88
CA ARG A 157 5.43 6.85 -3.42
C ARG A 157 4.87 5.56 -2.85
N VAL A 158 3.82 5.03 -3.46
CA VAL A 158 3.23 3.74 -3.06
C VAL A 158 4.26 2.62 -3.19
N LEU A 159 5.01 2.59 -4.29
CA LEU A 159 6.03 1.57 -4.51
C LEU A 159 7.15 1.64 -3.46
N GLU A 160 7.62 2.84 -3.11
CA GLU A 160 8.57 3.05 -2.01
C GLU A 160 8.05 2.46 -0.71
N ILE A 161 6.81 2.80 -0.32
CA ILE A 161 6.17 2.30 0.90
C ILE A 161 6.08 0.77 0.88
N CYS A 162 5.69 0.20 -0.26
CA CYS A 162 5.58 -1.24 -0.45
C CYS A 162 6.93 -1.96 -0.28
N LEU A 163 8.00 -1.40 -0.85
CA LEU A 163 9.33 -1.98 -0.75
C LEU A 163 9.89 -1.85 0.67
N THR A 164 9.74 -0.70 1.31
CA THR A 164 10.13 -0.54 2.72
C THR A 164 9.45 -1.57 3.60
N PHE A 165 8.12 -1.73 3.47
CA PHE A 165 7.37 -2.69 4.27
C PHE A 165 7.87 -4.13 4.10
N VAL A 166 8.11 -4.56 2.86
CA VAL A 166 8.59 -5.92 2.58
C VAL A 166 10.00 -6.12 3.09
N CYS A 167 10.90 -5.15 2.90
CA CYS A 167 12.26 -5.22 3.43
C CYS A 167 12.26 -5.27 4.97
N ASP A 168 11.46 -4.44 5.64
CA ASP A 168 11.34 -4.44 7.11
C ASP A 168 10.81 -5.79 7.63
N GLY A 169 9.85 -6.39 6.93
CA GLY A 169 9.33 -7.72 7.25
C GLY A 169 10.39 -8.82 7.09
N LEU A 170 11.12 -8.81 5.97
CA LEU A 170 12.20 -9.77 5.71
C LEU A 170 13.36 -9.63 6.72
N GLU A 171 13.73 -8.40 7.09
CA GLU A 171 14.76 -8.15 8.10
C GLU A 171 14.35 -8.71 9.46
N PHE A 172 13.07 -8.58 9.83
CA PHE A 172 12.54 -9.17 11.06
C PHE A 172 12.66 -10.70 11.03
N GLU A 173 12.29 -11.35 9.93
CA GLU A 173 12.36 -12.82 9.81
C GLU A 173 13.79 -13.36 9.85
N VAL A 174 14.76 -12.64 9.27
CA VAL A 174 16.17 -13.04 9.26
C VAL A 174 16.86 -12.76 10.61
N CYS A 175 16.39 -11.75 11.36
CA CYS A 175 16.98 -11.32 12.63
C CYS A 175 16.36 -12.00 13.87
N VAL A 176 15.29 -12.80 13.73
CA VAL A 176 14.98 -13.87 14.69
C VAL A 176 15.75 -15.13 14.28
N PRO A 177 17.01 -15.34 14.74
CA PRO A 177 17.56 -16.67 14.69
C PRO A 177 16.63 -17.56 15.50
N ASN A 178 16.20 -18.67 14.91
CA ASN A 178 15.65 -19.81 15.61
C ASN A 178 16.45 -20.05 16.90
N PHE A 179 15.92 -19.64 18.04
CA PHE A 179 16.28 -20.24 19.32
C PHE A 179 15.38 -21.46 19.47
N MET A 180 15.84 -22.57 18.88
CA MET A 180 15.42 -23.90 19.26
C MET A 180 16.61 -24.84 19.18
#